data_AF-A0A6B2DK90-F1
#
_entry.id   AF-A0A6B2DK90-F1
#
_cell.length_a   1.000
_cell.length_b   1.000
_cell.length_c   1.000
_cell.angle_alpha   90.00
_cell.angle_beta   90.00
_cell.angle_gamma   90.00
#
_symmetry.space_group_name_H-M   'P 1'
#
loop_
_entity.id
_entity.type
_entity.pdbx_description
1 polymer ?
#
loop_
_entity_poly.entity_id
_entity_poly.type
_entity_poly.pdbx_seq_one_letter_code
_entity_poly.pdbx_strand_id
1 'polypeptide(L)'
;MVDQGLLAEYLQACRARLHPDDVGLRTYGERRRVPGLRREEVASLAGVSASYYVRLEQGQSVNASDEVIDGIARALRLDRDEHEHLRV
;
A
#
# COMPACT_ATOMS: atom_id res chain seq x y z
N MET A 1 11.57 -3.40 19.43
CA MET A 1 11.16 -2.06 18.95
C MET A 1 10.89 -2.27 17.48
N VAL A 2 9.64 -2.60 17.14
CA VAL A 2 9.28 -2.98 15.76
C VAL A 2 9.42 -1.73 14.91
N ASP A 3 10.24 -1.78 13.86
CA ASP A 3 10.61 -0.64 13.03
C ASP A 3 9.45 -0.15 12.16
N GLN A 4 8.47 0.52 12.78
CA GLN A 4 7.31 1.11 12.10
C GLN A 4 7.71 2.06 10.96
N GLY A 5 8.88 2.68 11.07
CA GLY A 5 9.48 3.50 10.01
C GLY A 5 9.89 2.68 8.78
N LEU A 6 10.53 1.51 8.97
CA LEU A 6 10.92 0.64 7.86
C LEU A 6 9.70 0.11 7.10
N LEU A 7 8.63 -0.28 7.81
CA LEU A 7 7.37 -0.70 7.19
C LEU A 7 6.74 0.45 6.37
N ALA A 8 6.71 1.66 6.94
CA ALA A 8 6.19 2.84 6.27
C ALA A 8 6.96 3.16 4.97
N GLU A 9 8.30 3.14 5.03
CA GLU A 9 9.16 3.35 3.87
C GLU A 9 8.98 2.26 2.81
N TYR A 10 8.83 1.01 3.25
CA TYR A 10 8.59 -0.13 2.37
C TYR A 10 7.27 -0.01 1.60
N LEU A 11 6.18 0.33 2.30
CA LEU A 11 4.86 0.57 1.68
C LEU A 11 4.92 1.73 0.67
N GLN A 12 5.63 2.80 1.01
CA GLN A 12 5.81 3.94 0.11
C GLN A 12 6.59 3.54 -1.14
N ALA A 13 7.66 2.74 -1.01
CA ALA A 13 8.46 2.26 -2.11
C ALA A 13 7.67 1.32 -3.04
N CYS A 14 6.91 0.37 -2.48
CA CYS A 14 6.06 -0.54 -3.26
C CYS A 14 5.00 0.23 -4.05
N ARG A 15 4.31 1.18 -3.41
CA ARG A 15 3.32 2.04 -4.06
C ARG A 15 3.90 2.87 -5.21
N ALA A 16 5.12 3.39 -5.03
CA ALA A 16 5.79 4.18 -6.07
C ALA A 16 6.22 3.35 -7.28
N ARG A 17 6.42 2.04 -7.11
CA ARG A 17 6.84 1.11 -8.18
C ARG A 17 5.68 0.61 -9.03
N LEU A 18 4.48 0.41 -8.45
CA LEU A 18 3.34 -0.07 -9.22
C LEU A 18 2.71 1.02 -10.08
N HIS A 19 2.50 0.70 -11.35
CA HIS A 19 1.65 1.50 -12.20
C HIS A 19 0.18 1.07 -12.00
N PRO A 20 -0.76 2.01 -12.07
CA PRO A 20 -2.20 1.72 -12.03
C PRO A 20 -2.66 0.70 -13.07
N ASP A 21 -2.06 0.66 -14.25
CA ASP A 21 -2.33 -0.37 -15.25
C ASP A 21 -1.96 -1.78 -14.75
N ASP A 22 -0.93 -1.92 -13.90
CA ASP A 22 -0.54 -3.21 -13.31
C ASP A 22 -1.64 -3.77 -12.41
N VAL A 23 -2.42 -2.92 -11.76
CA VAL A 23 -3.55 -3.32 -10.89
C VAL A 23 -4.91 -3.25 -11.61
N GLY A 24 -4.91 -3.06 -12.93
CA GLY A 24 -6.12 -2.99 -13.74
C GLY A 24 -6.92 -1.69 -13.58
N LEU A 25 -6.33 -0.65 -12.97
CA LEU A 25 -6.92 0.67 -12.90
C LEU A 25 -6.70 1.41 -14.21
N ARG A 26 -7.79 1.76 -14.88
CA ARG A 26 -7.73 2.55 -16.12
C ARG A 26 -7.47 4.01 -15.83
N THR A 27 -6.37 4.51 -16.37
CA THR A 27 -6.00 5.92 -16.30
C THR A 27 -6.66 6.73 -17.40
N TYR A 28 -7.90 7.17 -17.23
CA TYR A 28 -8.56 7.97 -18.24
C TYR A 28 -8.13 9.44 -18.20
N GLY A 29 -7.14 9.82 -19.03
CA GLY A 29 -6.87 11.22 -19.42
C GLY A 29 -6.54 12.21 -18.29
N GLU A 30 -6.42 11.74 -17.04
CA GLU A 30 -6.21 12.58 -15.88
C GLU A 30 -4.72 12.93 -15.76
N ARG A 31 -4.39 14.23 -15.64
CA ARG A 31 -3.04 14.68 -15.31
C ARG A 31 -2.66 14.18 -13.92
N ARG A 32 -2.09 12.97 -13.86
CA ARG A 32 -1.56 12.39 -12.62
C ARG A 32 -0.34 13.18 -12.17
N ARG A 33 -0.31 13.50 -10.87
CA ARG A 33 0.83 14.14 -10.22
C ARG A 33 1.90 13.14 -9.76
N VAL A 34 1.53 11.85 -9.68
CA VAL A 34 2.41 10.76 -9.26
C VAL A 34 2.49 9.71 -10.37
N PRO A 35 3.68 9.17 -10.67
CA PRO A 35 3.85 8.12 -11.67
C PRO A 35 3.34 6.75 -11.18
N GLY A 36 3.38 6.50 -9.87
CA GLY A 36 2.86 5.26 -9.27
C GLY A 36 1.41 5.38 -8.77
N LEU A 37 0.98 4.40 -7.98
CA LEU A 37 -0.35 4.38 -7.37
C LEU A 37 -0.55 5.55 -6.38
N ARG A 38 -1.76 6.13 -6.39
CA ARG A 38 -2.22 7.05 -5.36
C ARG A 38 -2.57 6.27 -4.09
N ARG A 39 -2.46 6.95 -2.95
CA ARG A 39 -2.83 6.39 -1.64
C ARG A 39 -4.29 5.93 -1.60
N GLU A 40 -5.17 6.71 -2.22
CA GLU A 40 -6.60 6.39 -2.31
C GLU A 40 -6.86 5.17 -3.19
N GLU A 41 -6.08 4.98 -4.26
CA GLU A 41 -6.18 3.81 -5.14
C GLU A 41 -5.78 2.54 -4.37
N VAL A 42 -4.64 2.57 -3.66
CA VAL A 42 -4.20 1.43 -2.83
C VAL A 42 -5.22 1.14 -1.73
N ALA A 43 -5.72 2.16 -1.05
CA ALA A 43 -6.70 1.99 0.01
C ALA A 43 -7.99 1.34 -0.50
N SER A 44 -8.49 1.79 -1.65
CA SER A 44 -9.68 1.23 -2.31
C SER A 44 -9.46 -0.23 -2.70
N LEU A 45 -8.31 -0.56 -3.31
CA LEU A 45 -7.95 -1.94 -3.67
C LEU A 45 -7.78 -2.86 -2.46
N ALA A 46 -7.26 -2.33 -1.35
CA ALA A 46 -7.04 -3.06 -0.10
C ALA A 46 -8.30 -3.14 0.79
N GLY A 47 -9.40 -2.48 0.41
CA GLY A 47 -10.63 -2.46 1.21
C GLY A 47 -10.52 -1.67 2.51
N VAL A 48 -9.61 -0.68 2.58
CA VAL A 48 -9.39 0.15 3.77
C VAL A 48 -9.64 1.63 3.48
N SER A 49 -9.84 2.42 4.53
CA SER A 49 -9.94 3.87 4.40
C SER A 49 -8.61 4.49 3.97
N ALA A 50 -8.64 5.49 3.09
CA ALA A 50 -7.45 6.23 2.66
C ALA A 50 -6.67 6.81 3.86
N SER A 51 -7.37 7.36 4.85
CA SER A 51 -6.76 7.88 6.09
C SER A 51 -6.09 6.80 6.95
N TYR A 52 -6.52 5.54 6.82
CA TYR A 52 -5.86 4.42 7.50
C TYR A 52 -4.55 4.06 6.79
N TYR A 53 -4.57 3.96 5.45
CA TYR A 53 -3.37 3.74 4.65
C TYR A 53 -2.33 4.87 4.82
N VAL A 54 -2.76 6.13 4.90
CA VAL A 54 -1.87 7.27 5.20
C VAL A 54 -1.17 7.10 6.55
N ARG A 55 -1.88 6.65 7.59
CA ARG A 55 -1.28 6.41 8.91
C ARG A 55 -0.30 5.24 8.89
N LEU A 56 -0.52 4.24 8.03
CA LEU A 56 0.42 3.14 7.82
C LEU A 56 1.71 3.65 7.16
N GLU A 57 1.61 4.43 6.09
CA GLU A 57 2.76 5.09 5.43
C GLU A 57 3.46 6.14 6.32
N GLN A 58 2.87 6.53 7.46
CA GLN A 58 3.50 7.43 8.43
C GLN A 58 4.09 6.66 9.63
N GLY A 59 3.99 5.34 9.67
CA GLY A 59 4.47 4.53 10.79
C GLY A 59 3.71 4.79 12.09
N GLN A 60 2.43 5.17 11.99
CA GLN A 60 1.56 5.52 13.13
C GLN A 60 0.51 4.43 13.43
N SER A 61 0.61 3.27 12.80
CA SER A 61 -0.41 2.22 12.84
C SER A 61 0.11 1.02 13.62
N VAL A 62 -0.47 0.78 14.79
CA VAL A 62 0.08 -0.15 15.79
C VAL A 62 -0.46 -1.58 15.69
N ASN A 63 -1.58 -1.81 14.98
CA ASN A 63 -2.21 -3.13 14.84
C ASN A 63 -3.07 -3.16 13.56
N ALA A 64 -2.45 -3.46 12.41
CA ALA A 64 -3.22 -3.84 11.24
C ALA A 64 -3.64 -5.31 11.38
N SER A 65 -4.93 -5.59 11.22
CA SER A 65 -5.43 -6.98 11.20
C SER A 65 -4.83 -7.74 10.03
N ASP A 66 -4.71 -9.07 10.15
CA ASP A 66 -4.26 -9.95 9.06
C ASP A 66 -5.04 -9.71 7.75
N GLU A 67 -6.35 -9.46 7.83
CA GLU A 67 -7.17 -9.14 6.65
C GLU A 67 -6.73 -7.84 5.96
N VAL A 68 -6.31 -6.84 6.74
CA VAL A 68 -5.83 -5.56 6.19
C VAL A 68 -4.45 -5.74 5.58
N ILE A 69 -3.57 -6.48 6.24
CA ILE A 69 -2.24 -6.80 5.72
C ILE A 69 -2.35 -7.57 4.39
N ASP A 70 -3.23 -8.56 4.33
CA ASP A 70 -3.48 -9.37 3.14
C ASP A 70 -4.10 -8.53 2.00
N GLY A 71 -5.04 -7.64 2.32
CA GLY A 71 -5.59 -6.67 1.38
C GLY A 71 -4.54 -5.71 0.81
N ILE A 72 -3.65 -5.18 1.66
CA ILE A 72 -2.55 -4.31 1.23
C ILE A 72 -1.54 -5.07 0.38
N ALA A 73 -1.18 -6.29 0.77
CA ALA A 73 -0.25 -7.13 0.00
C ALA A 73 -0.80 -7.44 -1.40
N ARG A 74 -2.09 -7.76 -1.51
CA ARG A 74 -2.76 -7.95 -2.80
C ARG A 74 -2.82 -6.66 -3.62
N ALA A 75 -3.18 -5.54 -3.01
CA ALA A 75 -3.25 -4.24 -3.68
C ALA A 75 -1.88 -3.79 -4.22
N LEU A 76 -0.81 -4.09 -3.51
CA LEU A 76 0.57 -3.80 -3.90
C LEU A 76 1.24 -4.94 -4.67
N ARG A 77 0.50 -6.01 -5.04
CA ARG A 77 1.03 -7.20 -5.72
C ARG A 77 2.33 -7.75 -5.12
N LEU A 78 2.40 -7.77 -3.80
CA LEU A 78 3.53 -8.34 -3.09
C LEU A 78 3.56 -9.84 -3.26
N ASP A 79 4.75 -10.40 -3.46
CA ASP A 79 4.96 -11.84 -3.44
C ASP A 79 4.86 -12.37 -1.99
N ARG A 80 4.91 -13.69 -1.84
CA ARG A 80 4.73 -14.38 -0.55
C ARG A 80 5.76 -13.93 0.48
N ASP A 81 7.01 -13.77 0.07
CA ASP A 81 8.13 -13.35 0.92
C ASP A 81 7.95 -11.90 1.42
N GLU A 82 7.52 -11.02 0.51
CA GLU A 82 7.21 -9.62 0.78
C GLU A 82 5.99 -9.46 1.70
N HIS A 83 5.02 -10.38 1.59
CA HIS A 83 3.84 -10.41 2.43
C HIS A 83 4.15 -10.90 3.86
N GLU A 84 5.05 -11.87 4.03
CA GLU A 84 5.52 -12.26 5.37
C GLU A 84 6.26 -11.10 6.06
N HIS A 85 6.97 -10.27 5.29
CA HIS A 85 7.61 -9.04 5.79
C HIS A 85 6.64 -8.00 6.36
N LEU A 86 5.35 -8.04 6.00
CA LEU A 86 4.33 -7.14 6.54
C LEU A 86 3.78 -7.58 7.90
N ARG A 87 4.05 -8.82 8.33
CA ARG A 87 3.46 -9.45 9.52
C ARG A 87 4.40 -9.46 10.74
N VAL A 88 5.61 -8.92 10.60
CA VAL A 88 6.71 -9.01 11.57
C VAL A 88 6.79 -7.82 12.51
#